data_AF-A0A832GGT7-F1
#
_entry.id   AF-A0A832GGT7-F1
#
_cell.length_a   1.000
_cell.length_b   1.000
_cell.length_c   1.000
_cell.angle_alpha   90.00
_cell.angle_beta   90.00
_cell.angle_gamma   90.00
#
_symmetry.space_group_name_H-M   'P 1'
#
loop_
_entity.id
_entity.type
_entity.pdbx_description
1 polymer ?
#
loop_
_entity_poly.entity_id
_entity_poly.type
_entity_poly.pdbx_seq_one_letter_code
_entity_poly.pdbx_strand_id
1 'polypeptide(L)' 'MKYTGPKVKLSRKLGFGLTTKARKYMDRKPYPPGQHGPVKRRAKLSDFGRQLLEKQRLRLQYNVHERQM' A
#
# COMPACT_ATOMS: atom_id res chain seq x y z
N MET A 1 -3.02 16.10 -10.11
CA MET A 1 -3.35 14.86 -10.85
C MET A 1 -3.59 13.64 -9.93
N LYS A 2 -4.82 13.12 -9.97
CA LYS A 2 -5.25 11.91 -9.26
C LYS A 2 -4.49 10.67 -9.76
N TYR A 3 -4.21 9.70 -8.88
CA TYR A 3 -3.52 8.45 -9.26
C TYR A 3 -4.45 7.52 -10.06
N THR A 4 -4.05 7.16 -11.29
CA THR A 4 -4.81 6.31 -12.22
C THR A 4 -4.24 4.89 -12.38
N GLY A 5 -3.14 4.57 -11.71
CA GLY A 5 -2.48 3.27 -11.83
C GLY A 5 -3.16 2.12 -11.07
N PRO A 6 -2.52 0.94 -11.02
CA PRO A 6 -3.09 -0.26 -10.42
C PRO A 6 -3.31 -0.16 -8.89
N LYS A 7 -4.55 0.12 -8.46
CA LYS A 7 -4.92 0.26 -7.03
C LYS A 7 -4.73 -1.02 -6.19
N VAL A 8 -4.89 -2.20 -6.81
CA VAL A 8 -4.66 -3.50 -6.14
C VAL A 8 -3.18 -3.69 -5.80
N LYS A 9 -2.28 -3.26 -6.68
CA LYS A 9 -0.83 -3.30 -6.45
C LYS A 9 -0.43 -2.40 -5.29
N LEU A 10 -0.98 -1.18 -5.24
CA LEU A 10 -0.77 -0.24 -4.14
C LEU A 10 -1.29 -0.79 -2.81
N SER A 11 -2.51 -1.32 -2.79
CA SER A 11 -3.13 -1.87 -1.57
C SER A 11 -2.29 -3.01 -0.99
N ARG A 12 -1.79 -3.92 -1.83
CA ARG A 12 -0.89 -5.01 -1.43
C ARG A 12 0.47 -4.50 -0.94
N LYS A 13 0.98 -3.39 -1.47
CA LYS A 13 2.23 -2.77 -1.01
C LYS A 13 2.06 -2.15 0.38
N LEU A 14 0.95 -1.45 0.62
CA LEU A 14 0.64 -0.81 1.90
C LEU A 14 0.16 -1.82 2.97
N GLY A 15 -0.31 -2.99 2.54
CA GLY A 15 -0.97 -3.92 3.45
C GLY A 15 -2.36 -3.45 3.89
N PHE A 16 -2.95 -2.49 3.17
CA PHE A 16 -4.26 -1.92 3.46
C PHE A 16 -5.14 -1.95 2.21
N GLY A 17 -6.38 -2.43 2.34
CA GLY A 17 -7.32 -2.55 1.24
C GLY A 17 -7.99 -1.20 0.92
N LEU A 18 -7.42 -0.43 -0.02
CA LEU A 18 -7.96 0.87 -0.44
C LEU A 18 -9.34 0.78 -1.12
N THR A 19 -9.69 -0.39 -1.64
CA THR A 19 -10.97 -0.64 -2.33
C THR A 19 -11.48 -2.03 -1.96
N THR A 20 -12.80 -2.23 -2.08
CA THR A 20 -13.45 -3.56 -1.88
C THR A 20 -12.82 -4.63 -2.77
N LYS A 21 -12.56 -4.29 -4.04
CA LYS A 21 -11.84 -5.15 -4.98
C LYS A 21 -10.46 -5.53 -4.44
N ALA A 22 -9.67 -4.56 -3.98
CA ALA A 22 -8.33 -4.81 -3.48
C ALA A 22 -8.32 -5.72 -2.24
N ARG A 23 -9.29 -5.56 -1.33
CA ARG A 23 -9.45 -6.43 -0.15
C ARG A 23 -9.54 -7.91 -0.56
N LYS A 24 -10.44 -8.23 -1.50
CA LYS A 24 -10.62 -9.60 -2.04
C LYS A 24 -9.33 -10.18 -2.64
N TYR A 25 -8.51 -9.36 -3.31
CA TYR A 25 -7.24 -9.82 -3.87
C TYR A 25 -6.13 -9.94 -2.83
N MET A 26 -6.17 -9.17 -1.75
CA MET A 26 -5.21 -9.27 -0.66
C MET A 26 -5.39 -10.58 0.12
N ASP A 27 -6.64 -11.02 0.32
CA ASP A 27 -6.92 -12.31 0.97
C ASP A 27 -6.31 -13.48 0.19
N ARG A 28 -6.36 -13.41 -1.15
CA ARG A 28 -5.74 -14.41 -2.04
C ARG A 28 -4.21 -14.28 -2.15
N LYS A 29 -3.67 -13.07 -1.99
CA LYS A 29 -2.24 -12.77 -2.16
C LYS A 29 -1.76 -11.83 -1.04
N PRO A 30 -1.55 -12.35 0.19
CA PRO A 30 -1.25 -11.56 1.38
C PRO A 30 0.20 -11.03 1.46
N TYR A 31 0.95 -11.14 0.37
CA TYR A 31 2.32 -10.67 0.23
C TYR A 31 2.41 -9.40 -0.63
N PRO A 32 3.46 -8.56 -0.46
CA PRO A 32 3.70 -7.39 -1.30
C PRO A 32 3.81 -7.75 -2.79
N PRO A 33 3.57 -6.80 -3.71
CA PRO A 33 3.79 -7.02 -5.13
C PRO A 33 5.28 -7.12 -5.48
N GLY A 34 5.61 -7.86 -6.55
CA GLY A 34 6.97 -8.03 -7.07
C GLY A 34 7.53 -9.44 -6.84
N GLN A 35 8.66 -9.75 -7.50
CA GLN A 35 9.32 -11.07 -7.45
C GLN A 35 9.72 -11.48 -6.04
N HIS A 36 10.20 -10.53 -5.23
CA HIS A 36 10.56 -10.78 -3.84
C HIS A 36 9.35 -10.81 -2.89
N GLY A 37 8.14 -10.51 -3.35
CA GLY A 37 6.95 -10.44 -2.49
C GLY A 37 6.72 -11.71 -1.67
N PRO A 38 6.68 -12.90 -2.30
CA PRO A 38 6.45 -14.17 -1.59
C PRO A 38 7.60 -14.58 -0.66
N VAL A 39 8.85 -14.29 -1.06
CA VAL A 39 10.05 -14.78 -0.36
C VAL A 39 10.51 -13.80 0.73
N LYS A 40 10.18 -12.52 0.62
CA LYS A 40 10.63 -11.48 1.54
C LYS A 40 9.81 -11.54 2.83
N ARG A 41 10.41 -12.12 3.88
CA ARG A 41 9.96 -11.92 5.26
C ARG A 41 9.93 -10.42 5.52
N ARG A 42 8.79 -9.86 5.97
CA ARG A 42 8.67 -8.43 6.24
C ARG A 42 9.69 -8.04 7.31
N ALA A 43 10.75 -7.33 6.90
CA ALA A 43 11.70 -6.76 7.83
C ALA A 43 10.98 -5.79 8.77
N LYS A 44 11.45 -5.73 10.03
CA LYS A 44 10.94 -4.77 11.00
C LYS A 44 11.14 -3.36 10.45
N LEU A 45 10.06 -2.58 10.35
CA LEU A 45 10.11 -1.20 9.89
C LEU A 45 10.77 -0.33 10.96
N SER A 46 11.62 0.62 10.53
CA SER A 46 12.07 1.72 11.38
C SER A 46 10.91 2.64 11.76
N ASP A 47 11.09 3.50 12.76
CA ASP A 47 10.07 4.46 13.19
C ASP A 47 9.68 5.42 12.06
N PHE A 48 10.67 5.92 11.33
CA PHE A 48 10.45 6.70 10.12
C PHE A 48 9.67 5.91 9.07
N GLY A 49 10.01 4.63 8.86
CA GLY A 49 9.30 3.75 7.92
C GLY A 49 7.83 3.55 8.29
N ARG A 50 7.52 3.47 9.59
CA ARG A 50 6.15 3.40 10.10
C ARG A 50 5.39 4.70 9.81
N GLN A 51 5.98 5.85 10.14
CA GLN A 51 5.38 7.17 9.87
C GLN A 51 5.14 7.40 8.38
N LEU A 52 6.12 7.05 7.54
CA LEU A 52 6.00 7.14 6.09
C LEU A 52 4.85 6.26 5.57
N LEU A 53 4.69 5.04 6.10
CA LEU A 53 3.62 4.14 5.69
C LEU A 53 2.23 4.72 6.01
N GLU A 54 2.05 5.27 7.21
CA GLU A 54 0.79 5.93 7.58
C GLU A 54 0.53 7.18 6.74
N LYS A 55 1.56 8.00 6.47
CA LYS A 55 1.43 9.15 5.55
C LYS A 55 0.96 8.71 4.17
N GLN A 56 1.59 7.68 3.60
CA GLN A 56 1.22 7.15 2.28
C GLN A 56 -0.18 6.52 2.28
N ARG A 57 -0.59 5.89 3.38
CA ARG A 57 -1.95 5.33 3.55
C ARG A 57 -3.00 6.44 3.47
N LEU A 58 -2.86 7.49 4.27
CA LEU A 58 -3.79 8.62 4.28
C LEU A 58 -3.87 9.29 2.90
N ARG A 59 -2.72 9.50 2.26
CA ARG A 59 -2.65 10.14 0.93
C ARG A 59 -3.48 9.39 -0.10
N LEU A 60 -3.34 8.07 -0.11
CA LEU A 60 -3.99 7.20 -1.09
C LEU A 60 -5.45 6.93 -0.75
N GLN A 61 -5.82 6.96 0.54
CA GLN A 61 -7.21 6.83 0.99
C GLN A 61 -8.06 8.01 0.49
N TYR A 62 -7.55 9.23 0.67
CA TYR A 62 -8.26 10.45 0.29
C TYR A 62 -7.94 10.93 -1.12
N ASN A 63 -7.02 10.25 -1.82
CA ASN A 63 -6.59 10.60 -3.18
C ASN A 63 -6.12 12.06 -3.30
N VAL A 64 -5.37 12.52 -2.29
CA VAL A 64 -4.81 13.87 -2.18
C VAL A 64 -3.36 13.90 -2.62
N HIS A 65 -2.85 15.07 -3.01
CA HIS A 65 -1.44 15.23 -3.30
C HIS A 65 -0.60 15.36 -2.05
N GLU A 66 0.66 14.94 -2.14
CA GLU A 66 1.65 15.11 -1.09
C GLU A 66 1.87 16.58 -0.70
N ARG A 67 1.73 17.51 -1.65
CA ARG A 67 1.83 18.96 -1.39
C ARG A 67 0.58 19.57 -0.74
N GLN A 68 -0.53 18.82 -0.73
CA GLN A 68 -1.79 19.24 -0.12
C GLN A 68 -2.00 18.62 1.26
N MET A 69 -1.10 17.71 1.67
CA MET A 69 -1.01 17.15 3.01
C MET A 69 -0.01 17.92 3.84
#